data_AF-A0A8J5JV07-F1
#
_entry.id   AF-A0A8J5JV07-F1
#
_cell.length_a   1.000
_cell.length_b   1.000
_cell.length_c   1.000
_cell.angle_alpha   90.00
_cell.angle_beta   90.00
_cell.angle_gamma   90.00
#
_symmetry.space_group_name_H-M   'P 1'
#
loop_
_entity.id
_entity.type
_entity.pdbx_description
1 polymer ?
#
loop_
_entity_poly.entity_id
_entity_poly.type
_entity_poly.pdbx_seq_one_letter_code
_entity_poly.pdbx_strand_id
1 'polypeptide(L)'
;MRGYILVTAVCLASTVSATFFEDCGSVGSDVKVEVEGCNIPPCHLPRGDILDVNIQFTSSRNTETLKIAASAYIGGIEVPWPGVNTDACINTQCPITEGSRVNWLMPVNILKVYPKITTIVTFKLLDSAKEPQACVVIPATIV
;
A
#
# COMPACT_ATOMS: atom_id res chain seq x y z
N MET A 1 25.58 38.76 30.95
CA MET A 1 24.49 37.78 31.11
C MET A 1 24.10 37.30 29.71
N ARG A 2 24.66 36.17 29.25
CA ARG A 2 24.40 35.63 27.90
C ARG A 2 23.36 34.52 28.05
N GLY A 3 22.12 34.78 27.63
CA GLY A 3 21.03 33.81 27.66
C GLY A 3 21.14 32.85 26.47
N TYR A 4 21.11 31.54 26.73
CA TYR A 4 21.01 30.51 25.72
C TYR A 4 19.54 30.12 25.53
N ILE A 5 19.00 30.37 24.34
CA ILE A 5 17.68 29.88 23.91
C ILE A 5 17.87 28.40 23.51
N LEU A 6 17.31 27.49 24.29
CA LEU A 6 17.21 26.06 23.95
C LEU A 6 16.01 25.89 23.01
N VAL A 7 16.26 25.73 21.71
CA VAL A 7 15.25 25.32 20.74
C VAL A 7 15.12 23.80 20.83
N THR A 8 14.08 23.32 21.50
CA THR A 8 13.76 21.88 21.52
C THR A 8 13.10 21.50 20.20
N ALA A 9 13.86 20.85 19.33
CA ALA A 9 13.34 20.23 18.12
C ALA A 9 12.38 19.08 18.51
N VAL A 10 11.08 19.29 18.28
CA VAL A 10 10.07 18.24 18.42
C VAL A 10 10.20 17.32 17.20
N CYS A 11 10.91 16.21 17.36
CA CYS A 11 10.86 15.11 16.39
C CYS A 11 9.48 14.44 16.49
N LEU A 12 8.64 14.65 15.47
CA LEU A 12 7.47 13.81 15.22
C LEU A 12 8.00 12.40 14.89
N ALA A 13 8.09 11.53 15.90
CA ALA A 13 8.38 10.14 15.70
C ALA A 13 7.12 9.46 15.17
N SER A 14 7.01 9.34 13.84
CA SER A 14 6.03 8.45 13.22
C SER A 14 6.42 7.01 13.59
N THR A 15 5.54 6.33 14.32
CA THR A 15 5.71 4.91 14.60
C THR A 15 5.31 4.14 13.36
N VAL A 16 6.29 3.66 12.59
CA VAL A 16 6.06 2.74 11.47
C VAL A 16 5.66 1.40 12.08
N SER A 17 4.42 0.99 11.87
CA SER A 17 3.89 -0.30 12.28
C SER A 17 3.16 -0.94 11.10
N ALA A 18 3.30 -2.26 10.95
CA ALA A 18 2.65 -3.00 9.87
C ALA A 18 1.13 -3.00 10.08
N THR A 19 0.39 -2.80 8.99
CA THR A 19 -1.07 -2.89 8.95
C THR A 19 -1.48 -4.36 8.94
N PHE A 20 -2.43 -4.76 9.78
CA PHE A 20 -3.02 -6.10 9.67
C PHE A 20 -3.77 -6.27 8.34
N PHE A 21 -3.59 -7.40 7.69
CA PHE A 21 -4.20 -7.72 6.39
C PHE A 21 -4.50 -9.21 6.28
N GLU A 22 -5.33 -9.56 5.31
CA GLU A 22 -5.54 -10.94 4.88
C GLU A 22 -4.79 -11.19 3.57
N ASP A 23 -4.00 -12.26 3.49
CA ASP A 23 -3.32 -12.66 2.25
C ASP A 23 -4.31 -13.37 1.32
N CYS A 24 -4.42 -12.90 0.07
CA CYS A 24 -5.37 -13.40 -0.92
C CYS A 24 -4.77 -14.32 -1.99
N GLY A 25 -3.58 -14.87 -1.75
CA GLY A 25 -2.94 -15.84 -2.63
C GLY A 25 -1.59 -15.39 -3.17
N SER A 26 -0.78 -14.70 -2.36
CA SER A 26 0.59 -14.35 -2.71
C SER A 26 1.42 -15.58 -3.05
N VAL A 27 2.14 -15.54 -4.18
CA VAL A 27 3.15 -16.55 -4.51
C VAL A 27 4.53 -16.19 -3.94
N GLY A 28 4.79 -14.91 -3.67
CA GLY A 28 5.95 -14.44 -2.92
C GLY A 28 5.79 -14.64 -1.41
N SER A 29 6.89 -14.50 -0.67
CA SER A 29 6.91 -14.72 0.79
C SER A 29 7.10 -13.42 1.57
N ASP A 30 6.98 -13.50 2.91
CA ASP A 30 7.27 -12.41 3.84
C ASP A 30 6.50 -11.11 3.53
N VAL A 31 5.27 -11.26 3.04
CA VAL A 31 4.41 -10.16 2.64
C VAL A 31 4.07 -9.30 3.86
N LYS A 32 4.26 -7.99 3.71
CA LYS A 32 3.91 -6.96 4.67
C LYS A 32 3.27 -5.80 3.95
N VAL A 33 2.30 -5.17 4.59
CA VAL A 33 1.70 -3.92 4.11
C VAL A 33 1.68 -2.90 5.24
N GLU A 34 1.92 -1.66 4.87
CA GLU A 34 1.87 -0.49 5.74
C GLU A 34 1.03 0.57 5.01
N VAL A 35 -0.12 0.87 5.58
CA VAL A 35 -0.99 1.98 5.17
C VAL A 35 -0.78 3.10 6.19
N GLU A 36 -0.39 4.28 5.72
CA GLU A 36 -0.11 5.42 6.59
C GLU A 36 -1.27 5.69 7.55
N GLY A 37 -0.96 5.77 8.85
CA GLY A 37 -1.95 6.01 9.90
C GLY A 37 -2.89 4.85 10.21
N CYS A 38 -2.68 3.67 9.63
CA CYS A 38 -3.53 2.50 9.87
C CYS A 38 -2.72 1.26 10.29
N ASN A 39 -2.77 0.93 11.58
CA ASN A 39 -2.20 -0.33 12.08
C ASN A 39 -3.24 -1.44 12.15
N ILE A 40 -4.45 -1.11 12.59
CA ILE A 40 -5.55 -2.05 12.80
C ILE A 40 -6.72 -1.64 11.89
N PRO A 41 -7.13 -2.50 10.94
CA PRO A 41 -8.30 -2.25 10.12
C PRO A 41 -9.60 -2.17 10.95
N PRO A 42 -10.64 -1.45 10.47
CA PRO A 42 -10.71 -0.83 9.15
C PRO A 42 -9.86 0.46 9.05
N CYS A 43 -9.13 0.61 7.95
CA CYS A 43 -8.37 1.83 7.69
C CYS A 43 -9.32 2.98 7.36
N HIS A 44 -9.25 4.07 8.12
CA HIS A 44 -10.01 5.28 7.82
C HIS A 44 -9.26 6.10 6.77
N LEU A 45 -9.89 6.32 5.62
CA LEU A 45 -9.32 7.00 4.46
C LEU A 45 -10.06 8.33 4.26
N PRO A 46 -9.56 9.46 4.78
CA PRO A 46 -10.26 10.73 4.67
C PRO A 46 -10.24 11.23 3.22
N ARG A 47 -11.40 11.65 2.73
CA ARG A 47 -11.52 12.20 1.38
C ARG A 47 -10.81 13.55 1.25
N GLY A 48 -9.99 13.66 0.23
CA GLY A 48 -9.14 14.80 -0.06
C GLY A 48 -7.70 14.63 0.40
N ASP A 49 -7.41 13.57 1.15
CA ASP A 49 -6.07 13.29 1.66
C ASP A 49 -5.28 12.40 0.70
N ILE A 50 -3.97 12.45 0.87
CA ILE A 50 -2.99 11.58 0.22
C ILE A 50 -2.35 10.78 1.35
N LEU A 51 -2.27 9.47 1.18
CA LEU A 51 -1.67 8.56 2.15
C LEU A 51 -0.71 7.61 1.46
N ASP A 52 0.40 7.32 2.11
CA ASP A 52 1.37 6.36 1.59
C ASP A 52 0.93 4.91 1.86
N VAL A 53 1.05 4.07 0.83
CA VAL A 53 0.91 2.62 0.93
C VAL A 53 2.25 1.98 0.56
N ASN A 54 2.78 1.18 1.47
CA ASN A 54 4.00 0.41 1.28
C ASN A 54 3.69 -1.09 1.35
N ILE A 55 4.06 -1.84 0.31
CA ILE A 55 3.97 -3.30 0.27
C ILE A 55 5.39 -3.85 0.10
N GLN A 56 5.76 -4.75 1.00
CA GLN A 56 7.05 -5.42 0.95
C GLN A 56 6.85 -6.93 0.85
N PHE A 57 7.61 -7.59 -0.02
CA PHE A 57 7.54 -9.04 -0.20
C PHE A 57 8.89 -9.57 -0.68
N THR A 58 9.11 -10.86 -0.57
CA THR A 58 10.25 -11.57 -1.13
C THR A 58 9.78 -12.23 -2.43
N SER A 59 10.43 -11.91 -3.56
CA SER A 59 9.99 -12.39 -4.87
C SER A 59 10.16 -13.91 -5.00
N SER A 60 9.15 -14.59 -5.53
CA SER A 60 9.19 -16.05 -5.76
C SER A 60 9.91 -16.44 -7.05
N ARG A 61 10.16 -15.49 -7.96
CA ARG A 61 10.82 -15.73 -9.25
C ARG A 61 11.36 -14.45 -9.88
N ASN A 62 12.13 -14.60 -10.94
CA ASN A 62 12.55 -13.49 -11.79
C ASN A 62 11.34 -12.91 -12.54
N THR A 63 11.24 -11.59 -12.62
CA THR A 63 10.24 -10.93 -13.47
C THR A 63 10.74 -9.61 -14.05
N GLU A 64 10.51 -9.42 -15.34
CA GLU A 64 10.86 -8.19 -16.07
C GLU A 64 9.93 -7.02 -15.75
N THR A 65 8.70 -7.33 -15.33
CA THR A 65 7.66 -6.32 -15.07
C THR A 65 6.95 -6.61 -13.76
N LEU A 66 6.42 -5.56 -13.15
CA LEU A 66 5.53 -5.62 -12.01
C LEU A 66 4.35 -4.69 -12.28
N LYS A 67 3.14 -5.14 -11.99
CA LYS A 67 1.92 -4.34 -12.14
C LYS A 67 1.11 -4.31 -10.86
N ILE A 68 0.65 -3.13 -10.47
CA ILE A 68 -0.28 -2.99 -9.36
C ILE A 68 -1.72 -3.08 -9.88
N ALA A 69 -2.51 -3.97 -9.29
CA ALA A 69 -3.96 -4.01 -9.42
C ALA A 69 -4.57 -3.71 -8.05
N ALA A 70 -5.14 -2.51 -7.91
CA ALA A 70 -5.85 -2.08 -6.72
C ALA A 70 -7.37 -2.05 -7.01
N SER A 71 -8.18 -2.59 -6.11
CA SER A 71 -9.63 -2.65 -6.25
C SER A 71 -10.35 -2.46 -4.92
N ALA A 72 -11.63 -2.08 -4.98
CA ALA A 72 -12.53 -1.96 -3.85
C ALA A 72 -13.81 -2.78 -4.11
N TYR A 73 -14.28 -3.51 -3.09
CA TYR A 73 -15.51 -4.27 -3.18
C TYR A 73 -16.72 -3.42 -2.75
N ILE A 74 -17.59 -3.09 -3.69
CA ILE A 74 -18.70 -2.16 -3.49
C ILE A 74 -19.99 -2.82 -3.97
N GLY A 75 -20.94 -3.06 -3.06
CA GLY A 75 -22.29 -3.52 -3.44
C GLY A 75 -22.32 -4.84 -4.22
N GLY A 76 -21.41 -5.77 -3.94
CA GLY A 76 -21.38 -7.08 -4.61
C GLY A 76 -20.38 -7.20 -5.75
N ILE A 77 -19.79 -6.09 -6.20
CA ILE A 77 -18.87 -6.04 -7.35
C ILE A 77 -17.48 -5.54 -6.94
N GLU A 78 -16.44 -6.03 -7.62
CA GLU A 78 -15.07 -5.53 -7.49
C GLU A 78 -14.86 -4.40 -8.49
N VAL A 79 -14.51 -3.21 -7.98
CA VAL A 79 -14.31 -1.99 -8.77
C VAL A 79 -12.84 -1.60 -8.71
N PRO A 80 -12.14 -1.42 -9.85
CA PRO A 80 -10.76 -0.95 -9.85
C PRO A 80 -10.63 0.43 -9.18
N TRP A 81 -9.57 0.64 -8.41
CA TRP A 81 -9.29 1.94 -7.79
C TRP A 81 -8.88 2.94 -8.88
N PRO A 82 -9.63 4.03 -9.10
CA PRO A 82 -9.38 4.91 -10.23
C PRO A 82 -8.15 5.78 -10.00
N GLY A 83 -7.47 6.15 -11.09
CA GLY A 83 -6.36 7.11 -11.08
C GLY A 83 -5.01 6.55 -10.59
N VAL A 84 -4.89 5.25 -10.38
CA VAL A 84 -3.61 4.60 -10.04
C VAL A 84 -2.86 4.24 -11.32
N ASN A 85 -1.58 4.63 -11.40
CA ASN A 85 -0.70 4.10 -12.44
C ASN A 85 -0.41 2.63 -12.14
N THR A 86 -0.77 1.76 -13.09
CA THR A 86 -0.65 0.31 -12.91
C THR A 86 0.76 -0.22 -13.11
N ASP A 87 1.70 0.56 -13.68
CA ASP A 87 3.10 0.17 -13.79
C ASP A 87 3.80 0.31 -12.43
N ALA A 88 3.96 -0.81 -11.73
CA ALA A 88 4.54 -0.85 -10.40
C ALA A 88 6.07 -0.67 -10.42
N CYS A 89 6.73 -0.85 -11.58
CA CYS A 89 8.17 -0.61 -11.73
C CYS A 89 8.54 0.88 -11.65
N ILE A 90 7.55 1.80 -11.61
CA ILE A 90 7.80 3.22 -11.32
C ILE A 90 8.10 3.44 -9.82
N ASN A 91 7.60 2.55 -8.98
CA ASN A 91 7.68 2.63 -7.51
C ASN A 91 8.63 1.59 -6.91
N THR A 92 9.30 0.79 -7.74
CA THR A 92 10.33 -0.17 -7.33
C THR A 92 11.26 -0.52 -8.50
N GLN A 93 12.42 -1.10 -8.25
CA GLN A 93 13.37 -1.44 -9.33
C GLN A 93 12.96 -2.73 -10.04
N CYS A 94 12.86 -2.66 -11.37
CA CYS A 94 12.76 -3.82 -12.26
C CYS A 94 14.03 -3.94 -13.14
N PRO A 95 14.39 -5.15 -13.63
CA PRO A 95 13.78 -6.45 -13.33
C PRO A 95 13.97 -6.85 -11.87
N ILE A 96 13.04 -7.66 -11.36
CA ILE A 96 13.08 -8.21 -10.00
C ILE A 96 13.70 -9.60 -10.07
N THR A 97 14.68 -9.85 -9.21
CA THR A 97 15.34 -11.16 -9.08
C THR A 97 14.59 -12.05 -8.09
N GLU A 98 14.53 -13.34 -8.36
CA GLU A 98 14.04 -14.36 -7.42
C GLU A 98 14.76 -14.28 -6.06
N GLY A 99 14.01 -14.44 -4.97
CA GLY A 99 14.52 -14.36 -3.61
C GLY A 99 14.90 -12.95 -3.14
N SER A 100 14.84 -11.93 -4.02
CA SER A 100 15.13 -10.55 -3.64
C SER A 100 13.99 -9.95 -2.82
N ARG A 101 14.35 -9.11 -1.85
CA ARG A 101 13.37 -8.34 -1.07
C ARG A 101 12.95 -7.12 -1.89
N VAL A 102 11.66 -7.03 -2.16
CA VAL A 102 11.04 -5.90 -2.85
C VAL A 102 10.38 -4.99 -1.82
N ASN A 103 10.61 -3.70 -1.97
CA ASN A 103 9.89 -2.63 -1.27
C ASN A 103 9.21 -1.78 -2.35
N TRP A 104 7.89 -1.73 -2.31
CA TRP A 104 7.07 -0.99 -3.25
C TRP A 104 6.25 0.04 -2.47
N LEU A 105 6.46 1.33 -2.76
CA LEU A 105 5.81 2.44 -2.06
C LEU A 105 5.09 3.34 -3.06
N MET A 106 3.83 3.65 -2.79
CA MET A 106 3.04 4.55 -3.61
C MET A 106 2.14 5.47 -2.78
N PRO A 107 2.16 6.79 -3.03
CA PRO A 107 1.16 7.70 -2.50
C PRO A 107 -0.18 7.47 -3.21
N VAL A 108 -1.25 7.29 -2.44
CA VAL A 108 -2.62 7.08 -2.93
C VAL A 108 -3.48 8.29 -2.60
N ASN A 109 -4.09 8.88 -3.63
CA ASN A 109 -5.02 10.00 -3.47
C ASN A 109 -6.46 9.50 -3.23
N ILE A 110 -7.06 9.89 -2.11
CA ILE A 110 -8.44 9.57 -1.77
C ILE A 110 -9.33 10.69 -2.27
N LEU A 111 -9.85 10.59 -3.49
CA LEU A 111 -10.54 11.71 -4.14
C LEU A 111 -11.81 12.13 -3.37
N LYS A 112 -12.06 13.45 -3.33
CA LYS A 112 -13.25 14.04 -2.68
C LYS A 112 -14.59 13.52 -3.21
N VAL A 113 -14.60 13.07 -4.47
CA VAL A 113 -15.77 12.51 -5.15
C VAL A 113 -16.11 11.09 -4.68
N TYR A 114 -15.18 10.40 -4.01
CA TYR A 114 -15.45 9.04 -3.54
C TYR A 114 -16.62 9.02 -2.55
N PRO A 115 -17.48 7.99 -2.63
CA PRO A 115 -18.60 7.85 -1.71
C PRO A 115 -18.09 7.48 -0.31
N LYS A 116 -18.79 7.93 0.72
CA LYS A 116 -18.56 7.51 2.10
C LYS A 116 -19.09 6.11 2.30
N ILE A 117 -18.22 5.12 2.33
CA ILE A 117 -18.58 3.70 2.44
C ILE A 117 -17.52 2.93 3.23
N THR A 118 -17.93 1.81 3.81
CA THR A 118 -17.02 0.74 4.21
C THR A 118 -16.91 -0.26 3.07
N THR A 119 -15.69 -0.63 2.73
CA THR A 119 -15.36 -1.51 1.60
C THR A 119 -14.17 -2.39 1.96
N ILE A 120 -13.96 -3.43 1.16
CA ILE A 120 -12.77 -4.26 1.22
C ILE A 120 -11.86 -3.83 0.07
N VAL A 121 -10.66 -3.36 0.40
CA VAL A 121 -9.64 -2.97 -0.58
C VAL A 121 -8.70 -4.13 -0.80
N THR A 122 -8.40 -4.44 -2.06
CA THR A 122 -7.44 -5.46 -2.44
C THR A 122 -6.32 -4.85 -3.25
N PHE A 123 -5.07 -5.15 -2.91
CA PHE A 123 -3.89 -4.82 -3.69
C PHE A 123 -3.20 -6.09 -4.16
N LYS A 124 -2.87 -6.16 -5.46
CA LYS A 124 -2.11 -7.26 -6.06
C LYS A 124 -0.91 -6.70 -6.83
N LEU A 125 0.30 -7.11 -6.47
CA LEU A 125 1.51 -6.86 -7.25
C LEU A 125 1.76 -8.07 -8.15
N LEU A 126 1.32 -7.94 -9.40
CA LEU A 126 1.32 -8.99 -10.41
C LEU A 126 2.63 -8.96 -11.20
N ASP A 127 3.25 -10.11 -11.38
CA ASP A 127 4.43 -10.21 -12.23
C ASP A 127 4.10 -10.37 -13.73
N SER A 128 5.12 -10.63 -14.54
CA SER A 128 5.01 -10.88 -15.98
C SER A 128 4.13 -12.09 -16.35
N ALA A 129 4.00 -13.08 -15.47
CA ALA A 129 3.11 -14.23 -15.62
C ALA A 129 1.69 -13.96 -15.07
N LYS A 130 1.43 -12.75 -14.56
CA LYS A 130 0.18 -12.30 -13.92
C LYS A 130 -0.15 -13.05 -12.63
N GLU A 131 0.84 -13.65 -11.95
CA GLU A 131 0.59 -14.15 -10.60
C GLU A 131 0.94 -13.08 -9.56
N PRO A 132 0.20 -13.03 -8.45
CA PRO A 132 0.41 -12.02 -7.42
C PRO A 132 1.63 -12.37 -6.57
N GLN A 133 2.74 -11.68 -6.78
CA GLN A 133 3.90 -11.78 -5.89
C GLN A 133 3.58 -11.29 -4.47
N ALA A 134 2.66 -10.33 -4.36
CA ALA A 134 1.99 -9.96 -3.13
C ALA A 134 0.49 -9.75 -3.40
N CYS A 135 -0.37 -10.22 -2.49
CA CYS A 135 -1.82 -10.13 -2.52
C CYS A 135 -2.31 -9.77 -1.12
N VAL A 136 -2.79 -8.55 -0.91
CA VAL A 136 -3.23 -8.10 0.42
C VAL A 136 -4.65 -7.56 0.37
N VAL A 137 -5.45 -7.94 1.35
CA VAL A 137 -6.85 -7.53 1.54
C VAL A 137 -6.97 -6.78 2.86
N ILE A 138 -7.54 -5.57 2.79
CA ILE A 138 -7.63 -4.65 3.92
C ILE A 138 -9.05 -4.05 3.97
N PRO A 139 -9.79 -4.25 5.07
CA PRO A 139 -11.01 -3.50 5.33
C PRO A 139 -10.71 -2.00 5.44
N ALA A 140 -11.48 -1.15 4.75
CA ALA A 140 -11.31 0.29 4.77
C ALA A 140 -12.65 1.02 4.87
N THR A 141 -12.63 2.21 5.45
CA THR A 141 -13.77 3.13 5.49
C THR A 141 -13.36 4.47 4.92
N ILE A 142 -13.99 4.88 3.82
CA ILE A 142 -13.81 6.19 3.21
C ILE A 142 -14.65 7.20 3.99
N VAL A 143 -14.01 8.23 4.58
CA VAL A 143 -14.63 9.20 5.51
C VAL A 143 -14.69 10.64 4.99
#